data_AF-A0A8S0ZRF5-F1
#
_entry.id   AF-A0A8S0ZRF5-F1
#
_cell.length_a   1.000
_cell.length_b   1.000
_cell.length_c   1.000
_cell.angle_alpha   90.00
_cell.angle_beta   90.00
_cell.angle_gamma   90.00
#
_symmetry.space_group_name_H-M   'P 1'
#
loop_
_entity.id
_entity.type
_entity.pdbx_description
1 polymer ?
#
loop_
_entity_poly.entity_id
_entity_poly.type
_entity_poly.pdbx_seq_one_letter_code
_entity_poly.pdbx_strand_id
1 'polypeptide(L)'
;MKAIDDGNGGLYFLDAPGGTGKTFLMSVVLATVRARSNIAVAFASSGIAATLLEGCRTAHSALKLPLNLQTIEEPTCNITKNSTLAKVLSASKIIIWDECTMAHKRALEALNRTLKDLRNVSRCFGGAMILLSGDFRQTLPVIPRSTAADEINACLKSSNLWRYVKKLQLTTNMRVALLNDTSAEDFSEQLLTIGNGQVPVDESSGLISFPNNFCNFVSSKDELINNVFPDIISNHKNNEWLSE
;
A
#
# COMPACT_ATOMS: atom_id res chain seq x y z
N MET A 1 -4.75 10.40 -15.76
CA MET A 1 -5.27 9.99 -17.09
C MET A 1 -4.31 10.26 -18.23
N LYS A 2 -3.82 11.49 -18.46
CA LYS A 2 -2.87 11.80 -19.56
C LYS A 2 -1.74 10.78 -19.73
N ALA A 3 -1.01 10.46 -18.66
CA ALA A 3 0.09 9.51 -18.73
C ALA A 3 -0.34 8.09 -19.18
N ILE A 4 -1.55 7.65 -18.83
CA ILE A 4 -2.13 6.37 -19.28
C ILE A 4 -2.44 6.44 -20.77
N ASP A 5 -3.00 7.56 -21.22
CA ASP A 5 -3.43 7.77 -22.60
C ASP A 5 -2.24 7.91 -23.57
N ASP A 6 -1.15 8.53 -23.13
CA ASP A 6 0.10 8.67 -23.91
C ASP A 6 0.80 7.33 -24.22
N GLY A 7 0.44 6.23 -23.54
CA GLY A 7 0.97 4.88 -23.82
C GLY A 7 2.47 4.69 -23.53
N ASN A 8 3.13 5.68 -22.94
CA ASN A 8 4.57 5.64 -22.65
C ASN A 8 4.94 4.80 -21.41
N GLY A 9 3.93 4.23 -20.74
CA GLY A 9 4.09 3.50 -19.49
C GLY A 9 4.62 4.40 -18.37
N GLY A 10 5.35 3.79 -17.43
CA GLY A 10 6.05 4.50 -16.37
C GLY A 10 5.77 3.94 -14.99
N LEU A 11 6.64 4.27 -14.05
CA LEU A 11 6.53 3.87 -12.66
C LEU A 11 6.18 5.10 -11.82
N TYR A 12 5.02 5.07 -11.17
CA TYR A 12 4.55 6.14 -10.30
C TYR A 12 4.40 5.61 -8.87
N PHE A 13 4.63 6.48 -7.89
CA PHE A 13 4.30 6.21 -6.49
C PHE A 13 3.39 7.32 -5.98
N LEU A 14 2.20 6.92 -5.52
CA LEU A 14 1.25 7.78 -4.85
C LEU A 14 1.49 7.69 -3.34
N ASP A 15 2.15 8.70 -2.81
CA ASP A 15 2.31 8.95 -1.38
C ASP A 15 1.01 9.53 -0.84
N ALA A 16 0.27 8.73 -0.08
CA ALA A 16 -1.06 9.08 0.37
C ALA A 16 -1.22 8.72 1.85
N PRO A 17 -1.08 9.71 2.75
CA PRO A 17 -1.40 9.55 4.17
C PRO A 17 -2.81 8.99 4.42
N GLY A 18 -3.00 8.46 5.62
CA GLY A 18 -4.32 8.00 6.08
C GLY A 18 -5.40 9.07 5.90
N GLY A 19 -6.57 8.66 5.40
CA GLY A 19 -7.72 9.56 5.22
C GLY A 19 -7.71 10.44 3.97
N THR A 20 -6.65 10.42 3.16
CA THR A 20 -6.53 11.29 1.96
C THR A 20 -7.32 10.84 0.72
N GLY A 21 -8.08 9.74 0.81
CA GLY A 21 -8.89 9.25 -0.31
C GLY A 21 -8.13 8.39 -1.34
N LYS A 22 -6.97 7.82 -0.97
CA LYS A 22 -6.15 6.91 -1.80
C LYS A 22 -7.00 5.85 -2.53
N THR A 23 -7.78 5.06 -1.77
CA THR A 23 -8.62 3.98 -2.30
C THR A 23 -9.66 4.50 -3.29
N PHE A 24 -10.33 5.61 -2.96
CA PHE A 24 -11.30 6.24 -3.86
C PHE A 24 -10.66 6.63 -5.19
N LEU A 25 -9.49 7.31 -5.16
CA LEU A 25 -8.78 7.70 -6.37
C LEU A 25 -8.41 6.48 -7.24
N MET A 26 -7.88 5.42 -6.63
CA MET A 26 -7.53 4.20 -7.35
C MET A 26 -8.77 3.53 -7.98
N SER A 27 -9.88 3.45 -7.24
CA SER A 27 -11.16 2.94 -7.76
C SER A 27 -11.64 3.73 -8.97
N VAL A 28 -11.58 5.07 -8.92
CA VAL A 28 -11.97 5.94 -10.04
C VAL A 28 -11.04 5.72 -11.24
N VAL A 29 -9.72 5.58 -11.03
CA VAL A 29 -8.77 5.31 -12.12
C VAL A 29 -9.06 3.94 -12.77
N LEU A 30 -9.28 2.89 -11.97
CA LEU A 30 -9.62 1.56 -12.47
C LEU A 30 -10.92 1.59 -13.27
N ALA A 31 -11.98 2.19 -12.72
CA ALA A 31 -13.28 2.32 -13.36
C ALA A 31 -13.17 3.10 -14.68
N THR A 32 -12.45 4.22 -14.69
CA THR A 32 -12.27 5.07 -15.89
C THR A 32 -11.58 4.31 -17.02
N VAL A 33 -10.53 3.54 -16.73
CA VAL A 33 -9.82 2.75 -17.74
C VAL A 33 -10.70 1.60 -18.26
N ARG A 34 -11.41 0.90 -17.37
CA ARG A 34 -12.32 -0.19 -17.72
C ARG A 34 -13.53 0.28 -18.54
N ALA A 35 -14.08 1.45 -18.23
CA ALA A 35 -15.17 2.07 -18.99
C ALA A 35 -14.77 2.38 -20.45
N ARG A 36 -13.47 2.57 -20.71
CA ARG A 36 -12.90 2.72 -22.06
C ARG A 36 -12.54 1.38 -22.71
N SER A 37 -13.10 0.27 -22.22
CA SER A 37 -12.82 -1.11 -22.66
C SER A 37 -11.34 -1.52 -22.60
N ASN A 38 -10.53 -0.84 -21.78
CA ASN A 38 -9.14 -1.19 -21.56
C ASN A 38 -8.99 -2.05 -20.29
N ILE A 39 -7.93 -2.86 -20.24
CA ILE A 39 -7.66 -3.71 -19.08
C ILE A 39 -6.92 -2.90 -18.00
N ALA A 40 -7.50 -2.84 -16.81
CA ALA A 40 -6.88 -2.25 -15.62
C ALA A 40 -6.85 -3.27 -14.48
N VAL A 41 -5.65 -3.55 -13.97
CA VAL A 41 -5.40 -4.58 -12.94
C VAL A 41 -5.03 -3.89 -11.63
N ALA A 42 -5.54 -4.42 -10.52
CA ALA A 42 -5.16 -4.00 -9.18
C ALA A 42 -4.77 -5.21 -8.33
N PHE A 43 -3.78 -5.03 -7.47
CA PHE A 43 -3.43 -5.94 -6.40
C PHE A 43 -3.02 -5.14 -5.16
N ALA A 44 -3.09 -5.76 -3.99
CA ALA A 44 -2.69 -5.15 -2.72
C ALA A 44 -1.68 -6.03 -1.97
N SER A 45 -0.90 -5.46 -1.04
CA SER A 45 0.07 -6.26 -0.28
C SER A 45 -0.58 -7.13 0.81
N SER A 46 -1.72 -6.72 1.37
CA SER A 46 -2.44 -7.45 2.43
C SER A 46 -3.83 -7.91 1.98
N GLY A 47 -4.38 -8.91 2.66
CA GLY A 47 -5.73 -9.43 2.38
C GLY A 47 -6.82 -8.39 2.60
N ILE A 48 -6.75 -7.66 3.71
CA ILE A 48 -7.71 -6.59 4.04
C ILE A 48 -7.64 -5.45 3.03
N ALA A 49 -6.44 -5.00 2.62
CA ALA A 49 -6.35 -3.97 1.58
C ALA A 49 -6.93 -4.46 0.24
N ALA A 50 -6.81 -5.75 -0.06
CA ALA A 50 -7.38 -6.32 -1.28
C ALA A 50 -8.92 -6.34 -1.29
N THR A 51 -9.60 -6.37 -0.13
CA THR A 51 -11.08 -6.33 -0.10
C THR A 51 -11.64 -4.94 -0.42
N LEU A 52 -10.83 -3.89 -0.30
CA LEU A 52 -11.24 -2.49 -0.51
C LEU A 52 -11.32 -2.09 -1.98
N LEU A 53 -10.76 -2.89 -2.90
CA LEU A 53 -10.77 -2.64 -4.33
C LEU A 53 -11.46 -3.79 -5.07
N GLU A 54 -12.41 -3.46 -5.94
CA GLU A 54 -13.19 -4.47 -6.67
C GLU A 54 -12.30 -5.38 -7.54
N GLY A 55 -12.43 -6.70 -7.33
CA GLY A 55 -11.68 -7.72 -8.05
C GLY A 55 -10.19 -7.77 -7.69
N CYS A 56 -9.76 -7.03 -6.67
CA CYS A 56 -8.39 -7.02 -6.20
C CYS A 56 -8.07 -8.30 -5.41
N ARG A 57 -6.82 -8.74 -5.51
CA ARG A 57 -6.26 -9.87 -4.76
C ARG A 57 -4.94 -9.45 -4.16
N THR A 58 -4.44 -10.24 -3.21
CA THR A 58 -3.09 -10.01 -2.71
C THR A 58 -2.08 -10.17 -3.84
N ALA A 59 -1.02 -9.35 -3.86
CA ALA A 59 0.02 -9.40 -4.89
C ALA A 59 0.65 -10.79 -4.97
N HIS A 60 0.85 -11.45 -3.82
CA HIS A 60 1.34 -12.83 -3.77
C HIS A 60 0.44 -13.81 -4.54
N SER A 61 -0.87 -13.76 -4.33
CA SER A 61 -1.84 -14.62 -5.03
C SER A 61 -1.99 -14.22 -6.50
N ALA A 62 -2.16 -12.93 -6.78
CA ALA A 62 -2.41 -12.38 -8.10
C ALA A 62 -1.23 -12.61 -9.06
N LEU A 63 -0.01 -12.45 -8.56
CA LEU A 63 1.22 -12.56 -9.36
C LEU A 63 1.92 -13.91 -9.20
N LYS A 64 1.39 -14.82 -8.36
CA LYS A 64 2.06 -16.10 -8.02
C LYS A 64 3.52 -15.88 -7.62
N LEU A 65 3.75 -14.91 -6.73
CA LEU A 65 5.09 -14.61 -6.24
C LEU A 65 5.60 -15.78 -5.38
N PRO A 66 6.91 -16.11 -5.44
CA PRO A 66 7.53 -17.01 -4.48
C PRO A 66 7.34 -16.48 -3.06
N LEU A 67 7.18 -17.38 -2.08
CA LEU A 67 7.10 -16.98 -0.67
C LEU A 67 8.47 -16.66 -0.07
N ASN A 68 9.54 -17.20 -0.64
CA ASN A 68 10.92 -17.06 -0.20
C ASN A 68 11.69 -15.93 -0.94
N LEU A 69 11.05 -14.77 -1.12
CA LEU A 69 11.64 -13.63 -1.83
C LEU A 69 12.99 -13.17 -1.23
N GLN A 70 13.20 -13.39 0.06
CA GLN A 70 14.45 -13.04 0.76
C GLN A 70 15.64 -13.90 0.34
N THR A 71 15.43 -15.14 -0.11
CA THR A 71 16.52 -16.06 -0.47
C THR A 71 16.79 -16.09 -1.96
N ILE A 72 15.79 -15.78 -2.79
CA ILE A 72 15.94 -15.77 -4.26
C ILE A 72 16.48 -14.42 -4.68
N GLU A 73 17.67 -14.38 -5.29
CA GLU A 73 18.31 -13.14 -5.74
C GLU A 73 17.56 -12.48 -6.89
N GLU A 74 17.16 -13.27 -7.89
CA GLU A 74 16.44 -12.82 -9.07
C GLU A 74 15.08 -13.49 -9.24
N PRO A 75 14.10 -13.22 -8.35
CA PRO A 75 12.82 -13.87 -8.45
C PRO A 75 12.05 -13.38 -9.68
N THR A 76 11.18 -14.25 -10.15
CA THR A 76 10.17 -13.99 -11.16
C THR A 76 8.80 -14.42 -10.62
N CYS A 77 7.74 -13.87 -11.18
CA CYS A 77 6.38 -14.34 -10.93
C CYS A 77 6.20 -15.72 -11.60
N ASN A 78 5.65 -16.71 -10.90
CA ASN A 78 5.42 -18.06 -11.44
C ASN A 78 4.19 -18.10 -12.37
N ILE A 79 4.28 -17.37 -13.48
CA ILE A 79 3.23 -17.17 -14.47
C ILE A 79 3.75 -17.67 -15.82
N THR A 80 3.09 -18.69 -16.37
CA THR A 80 3.43 -19.20 -17.71
C THR A 80 2.89 -18.26 -18.80
N LYS A 81 3.66 -18.04 -19.87
CA LYS A 81 3.30 -17.15 -20.99
C LYS A 81 1.93 -17.44 -21.61
N ASN A 82 1.54 -18.71 -21.66
CA ASN A 82 0.28 -19.14 -22.28
C ASN A 82 -0.93 -19.06 -21.34
N SER A 83 -0.73 -18.70 -20.07
CA SER A 83 -1.81 -18.60 -19.09
C SER A 83 -2.75 -17.42 -19.37
N THR A 84 -4.01 -17.52 -18.94
CA THR A 84 -4.98 -16.41 -19.02
C THR A 84 -4.48 -15.17 -18.28
N LEU A 85 -3.84 -15.37 -17.12
CA LEU A 85 -3.25 -14.27 -16.35
C LEU A 85 -2.14 -13.56 -17.14
N ALA A 86 -1.27 -14.30 -17.84
CA ALA A 86 -0.25 -13.69 -18.68
C ALA A 86 -0.87 -12.81 -19.78
N LYS A 87 -1.93 -13.28 -20.44
CA LYS A 87 -2.66 -12.49 -21.45
C LYS A 87 -3.22 -11.19 -20.86
N VAL A 88 -3.82 -11.26 -19.67
CA VAL A 88 -4.35 -10.08 -18.95
C VAL A 88 -3.23 -9.11 -18.59
N LEU A 89 -2.12 -9.60 -18.02
CA LEU A 89 -0.98 -8.77 -17.65
C LEU A 89 -0.30 -8.13 -18.87
N SER A 90 -0.18 -8.85 -19.98
CA SER A 90 0.40 -8.33 -21.23
C SER A 90 -0.46 -7.26 -21.88
N ALA A 91 -1.79 -7.41 -21.83
CA ALA A 91 -2.73 -6.46 -22.42
C ALA A 91 -3.16 -5.32 -21.48
N SER A 92 -2.79 -5.36 -20.19
CA SER A 92 -3.14 -4.32 -19.23
C SER A 92 -2.56 -2.96 -19.60
N LYS A 93 -3.38 -1.92 -19.52
CA LYS A 93 -2.97 -0.52 -19.76
C LYS A 93 -2.37 0.10 -18.50
N ILE A 94 -2.87 -0.30 -17.34
CA ILE A 94 -2.36 0.09 -16.03
C ILE A 94 -2.43 -1.07 -15.06
N ILE A 95 -1.44 -1.13 -14.18
CA ILE A 95 -1.36 -2.03 -13.04
C ILE A 95 -1.18 -1.21 -11.77
N ILE A 96 -2.08 -1.37 -10.80
CA ILE A 96 -2.06 -0.67 -9.52
C ILE A 96 -1.62 -1.64 -8.41
N TRP A 97 -0.69 -1.19 -7.57
CA TRP A 97 -0.27 -1.89 -6.35
C TRP A 97 -0.62 -1.07 -5.12
N ASP A 98 -1.62 -1.52 -4.35
CA ASP A 98 -1.99 -0.90 -3.08
C ASP A 98 -1.22 -1.46 -1.88
N GLU A 99 -0.96 -0.61 -0.90
CA GLU A 99 -0.11 -0.86 0.27
C GLU A 99 1.25 -1.44 -0.10
N CYS A 100 1.87 -0.92 -1.15
CA CYS A 100 3.12 -1.46 -1.67
C CYS A 100 4.30 -1.30 -0.70
N THR A 101 4.18 -0.45 0.32
CA THR A 101 5.24 -0.17 1.31
C THR A 101 5.59 -1.40 2.16
N MET A 102 4.62 -2.29 2.36
CA MET A 102 4.81 -3.59 3.02
C MET A 102 5.47 -4.65 2.11
N ALA A 103 5.60 -4.38 0.81
CA ALA A 103 6.14 -5.34 -0.14
C ALA A 103 7.67 -5.32 -0.15
N HIS A 104 8.26 -6.52 -0.16
CA HIS A 104 9.70 -6.67 -0.38
C HIS A 104 10.08 -6.18 -1.79
N LYS A 105 11.18 -5.44 -1.93
CA LYS A 105 11.66 -4.87 -3.22
C LYS A 105 11.73 -5.87 -4.35
N ARG A 106 12.19 -7.08 -4.03
CA ARG A 106 12.31 -8.19 -4.98
C ARG A 106 10.96 -8.61 -5.59
N ALA A 107 9.83 -8.36 -4.92
CA ALA A 107 8.51 -8.60 -5.50
C ALA A 107 8.22 -7.63 -6.66
N LEU A 108 8.59 -6.35 -6.50
CA LEU A 108 8.49 -5.35 -7.57
C LEU A 108 9.45 -5.67 -8.73
N GLU A 109 10.67 -6.11 -8.41
CA GLU A 109 11.66 -6.52 -9.40
C GLU A 109 11.23 -7.78 -10.17
N ALA A 110 10.62 -8.75 -9.49
CA ALA A 110 10.01 -9.93 -10.10
C ALA A 110 8.91 -9.55 -11.07
N LEU A 111 8.00 -8.66 -10.67
CA LEU A 111 6.95 -8.13 -11.55
C LEU A 111 7.56 -7.46 -12.79
N ASN A 112 8.61 -6.66 -12.62
CA ASN A 112 9.31 -6.02 -13.74
C ASN A 112 9.92 -7.06 -14.70
N ARG A 113 10.67 -8.06 -14.20
CA ARG A 113 11.25 -9.12 -15.02
C ARG A 113 10.17 -9.90 -15.78
N THR A 114 9.11 -10.31 -15.08
CA THR A 114 8.00 -11.04 -15.68
C THR A 114 7.30 -10.23 -16.76
N LEU A 115 6.98 -8.95 -16.53
CA LEU A 115 6.30 -8.15 -17.56
C LEU A 115 7.17 -7.90 -18.80
N LYS A 116 8.50 -7.75 -18.63
CA LYS A 116 9.41 -7.69 -19.78
C LYS A 116 9.33 -8.95 -20.64
N ASP A 117 9.33 -10.11 -19.99
CA ASP A 117 9.27 -11.41 -20.65
C ASP A 117 7.89 -11.70 -21.29
N LEU A 118 6.80 -11.40 -20.58
CA LEU A 118 5.43 -11.59 -21.06
C LEU A 118 5.07 -10.67 -22.23
N ARG A 119 5.63 -9.46 -22.28
CA ARG A 119 5.37 -8.47 -23.34
C ARG A 119 6.43 -8.48 -24.44
N ASN A 120 7.53 -9.21 -24.26
CA ASN A 120 8.69 -9.20 -25.14
C ASN A 120 9.26 -7.77 -25.37
N VAL A 121 9.35 -6.98 -24.30
CA VAL A 121 9.80 -5.57 -24.34
C VAL A 121 10.80 -5.35 -23.21
N SER A 122 11.99 -4.82 -23.53
CA SER A 122 13.08 -4.64 -22.54
C SER A 122 12.93 -3.41 -21.63
N ARG A 123 12.02 -2.48 -21.96
CA ARG A 123 11.66 -1.30 -21.14
C ARG A 123 11.15 -1.72 -19.76
N CYS A 124 11.28 -0.85 -18.75
CA CYS A 124 10.72 -1.10 -17.41
C CYS A 124 9.27 -1.62 -17.48
N PHE A 125 9.00 -2.71 -16.77
CA PHE A 125 7.72 -3.42 -16.74
C PHE A 125 7.14 -3.77 -18.12
N GLY A 126 8.01 -4.03 -19.12
CA GLY A 126 7.58 -4.29 -20.49
C GLY A 126 6.79 -3.14 -21.13
N GLY A 127 7.02 -1.91 -20.67
CA GLY A 127 6.30 -0.72 -21.11
C GLY A 127 4.93 -0.50 -20.44
N ALA A 128 4.54 -1.34 -19.48
CA ALA A 128 3.32 -1.14 -18.71
C ALA A 128 3.40 0.12 -17.83
N MET A 129 2.24 0.73 -17.55
CA MET A 129 2.13 1.73 -16.49
C MET A 129 1.91 1.03 -15.16
N ILE A 130 2.76 1.34 -14.18
CA ILE A 130 2.65 0.89 -12.80
C ILE A 130 2.34 2.10 -11.91
N LEU A 131 1.26 2.01 -11.15
CA LEU A 131 0.94 2.93 -10.07
C LEU A 131 1.08 2.19 -8.74
N LEU A 132 2.17 2.46 -8.05
CA LEU A 132 2.36 2.05 -6.66
C LEU A 132 1.66 3.04 -5.74
N SER A 133 1.11 2.58 -4.63
CA SER A 133 0.51 3.46 -3.64
C SER A 133 0.70 2.92 -2.23
N GLY A 134 0.72 3.83 -1.26
CA GLY A 134 0.89 3.50 0.14
C GLY A 134 1.49 4.66 0.91
N ASP A 135 1.93 4.35 2.11
CA ASP A 135 2.43 5.31 3.06
C ASP A 135 3.64 4.75 3.79
N PHE A 136 4.83 5.32 3.52
CA PHE A 136 6.07 4.87 4.15
C PHE A 136 6.20 5.28 5.62
N ARG A 137 5.26 6.08 6.12
CA ARG A 137 5.15 6.44 7.54
C ARG A 137 4.43 5.34 8.34
N GLN A 138 3.85 4.35 7.65
CA GLN A 138 3.21 3.18 8.23
C GLN A 138 4.20 2.00 8.30
N THR A 139 3.75 0.80 7.95
CA THR A 139 4.52 -0.42 8.07
C THR A 139 5.45 -0.64 6.87
N LEU A 140 6.67 -1.09 7.19
CA LEU A 140 7.67 -1.56 6.24
C LEU A 140 7.51 -3.09 6.02
N PRO A 141 8.25 -3.69 5.08
CA PRO A 141 8.18 -5.14 4.87
C PRO A 141 8.60 -5.90 6.12
N VAL A 142 7.79 -6.89 6.53
CA VAL A 142 8.11 -7.74 7.68
C VAL A 142 9.15 -8.78 7.29
N ILE A 143 10.34 -8.71 7.89
CA ILE A 143 11.44 -9.65 7.68
C ILE A 143 11.72 -10.38 9.01
N PRO A 144 11.31 -11.66 9.16
CA PRO A 144 11.46 -12.37 10.42
C PRO A 144 12.94 -12.48 10.84
N ARG A 145 13.22 -12.19 12.12
CA ARG A 145 14.57 -12.30 12.73
C ARG A 145 15.62 -11.44 12.01
N SER A 146 15.24 -10.27 11.55
CA SER A 146 16.10 -9.37 10.78
C SER A 146 16.58 -8.17 11.60
N THR A 147 17.60 -7.48 11.09
CA THR A 147 18.05 -6.20 11.62
C THR A 147 17.31 -5.04 10.94
N ALA A 148 17.35 -3.84 11.54
CA ALA A 148 16.80 -2.64 10.91
C ALA A 148 17.42 -2.37 9.52
N ALA A 149 18.70 -2.70 9.32
CA ALA A 149 19.37 -2.57 8.03
C ALA A 149 18.78 -3.53 6.98
N ASP A 150 18.41 -4.75 7.38
CA ASP A 150 17.76 -5.73 6.50
C ASP A 150 16.36 -5.26 6.09
N GLU A 151 15.57 -4.71 7.01
CA GLU A 151 14.24 -4.16 6.71
C GLU A 151 14.33 -2.99 5.74
N ILE A 152 15.25 -2.04 5.98
CA ILE A 152 15.51 -0.92 5.06
C ILE A 152 15.95 -1.45 3.69
N ASN A 153 16.84 -2.44 3.65
CA ASN A 153 17.29 -3.04 2.41
C ASN A 153 16.14 -3.78 1.67
N ALA A 154 15.18 -4.34 2.39
CA ALA A 154 13.99 -4.99 1.84
C ALA A 154 12.96 -3.99 1.28
N CYS A 155 12.94 -2.74 1.75
CA CYS A 155 12.00 -1.73 1.30
C CYS A 155 12.08 -1.44 -0.20
N LEU A 156 10.95 -1.09 -0.82
CA LEU A 156 10.89 -0.71 -2.24
C LEU A 156 11.85 0.44 -2.60
N LYS A 157 12.09 1.39 -1.67
CA LYS A 157 13.03 2.50 -1.84
C LYS A 157 14.47 2.05 -2.12
N SER A 158 14.82 0.84 -1.66
CA SER A 158 16.14 0.21 -1.84
C SER A 158 16.22 -0.64 -3.11
N SER A 159 15.18 -0.66 -3.93
CA SER A 159 15.20 -1.29 -5.26
C SER A 159 15.95 -0.43 -6.26
N ASN A 160 16.67 -1.07 -7.19
CA ASN A 160 17.24 -0.37 -8.34
C ASN A 160 16.16 0.31 -9.22
N LEU A 161 14.91 -0.15 -9.17
CA LEU A 161 13.77 0.40 -9.90
C LEU A 161 13.27 1.73 -9.31
N TRP A 162 13.56 1.99 -8.03
CA TRP A 162 13.03 3.17 -7.35
C TRP A 162 13.49 4.48 -7.98
N ARG A 163 14.68 4.49 -8.61
CA ARG A 163 15.20 5.66 -9.34
C ARG A 163 14.31 6.12 -10.50
N TYR A 164 13.43 5.26 -11.01
CA TYR A 164 12.51 5.57 -12.11
C TYR A 164 11.13 6.03 -11.62
N VAL A 165 10.91 6.06 -10.30
CA VAL A 165 9.62 6.43 -9.70
C VAL A 165 9.37 7.92 -9.88
N LYS A 166 8.21 8.26 -10.45
CA LYS A 166 7.63 9.60 -10.37
C LYS A 166 6.69 9.67 -9.17
N LYS A 167 6.99 10.56 -8.22
CA LYS A 167 6.18 10.71 -7.02
C LYS A 167 4.96 11.60 -7.28
N LEU A 168 3.83 11.18 -6.74
CA LEU A 168 2.57 11.90 -6.66
C LEU A 168 2.17 11.94 -5.18
N GLN A 169 1.47 12.98 -4.75
CA GLN A 169 1.09 13.15 -3.35
C GLN A 169 -0.38 13.54 -3.23
N LEU A 170 -1.05 12.96 -2.22
CA LEU A 170 -2.32 13.47 -1.71
C LEU A 170 -2.05 14.17 -0.38
N THR A 171 -2.47 15.42 -0.26
CA THR A 171 -2.13 16.27 0.89
C THR A 171 -3.34 16.57 1.78
N THR A 172 -4.55 16.57 1.22
CA THR A 172 -5.78 16.89 1.97
C THR A 172 -6.35 15.63 2.62
N ASN A 173 -6.52 15.65 3.96
CA ASN A 173 -7.21 14.58 4.69
C ASN A 173 -8.72 14.70 4.49
N MET A 174 -9.23 14.02 3.46
CA MET A 174 -10.65 14.02 3.11
C MET A 174 -11.54 13.43 4.22
N ARG A 175 -11.05 12.46 4.99
CA ARG A 175 -11.83 11.85 6.09
C ARG A 175 -12.16 12.90 7.15
N VAL A 176 -11.18 13.68 7.56
CA VAL A 176 -11.34 14.74 8.56
C VAL A 176 -12.15 15.90 7.97
N ALA A 177 -11.80 16.34 6.76
CA ALA A 177 -12.45 17.48 6.11
C ALA A 177 -13.96 17.27 5.91
N LEU A 178 -14.42 16.03 5.73
CA LEU A 178 -15.84 15.71 5.57
C LEU A 178 -16.61 15.63 6.90
N LEU A 179 -15.91 15.45 8.03
CA LEU A 179 -16.52 15.36 9.37
C LEU A 179 -16.75 16.73 10.01
N ASN A 180 -16.07 17.78 9.53
CA ASN A 180 -16.09 19.14 10.12
C ASN A 180 -15.78 19.15 11.63
N ASP A 181 -14.92 18.23 12.09
CA ASP A 181 -14.51 18.09 13.48
C ASP A 181 -13.09 18.64 13.67
N THR A 182 -12.98 19.77 14.38
CA THR A 182 -11.69 20.43 14.66
C THR A 182 -10.77 19.58 15.51
N SER A 183 -11.31 18.70 16.37
CA SER A 183 -10.47 17.80 17.17
C SER A 183 -9.81 16.71 16.32
N ALA A 184 -10.51 16.23 15.29
CA ALA A 184 -9.97 15.28 14.32
C ALA A 184 -8.91 15.92 13.41
N GLU A 185 -9.00 17.23 13.15
CA GLU A 185 -7.99 18.00 12.43
C GLU A 185 -6.69 18.10 13.21
N ASP A 186 -6.72 18.54 14.47
CA ASP A 186 -5.55 18.57 15.35
C ASP A 186 -4.91 17.18 15.48
N PHE A 187 -5.71 16.14 15.73
CA PHE A 187 -5.20 14.78 15.81
C PHE A 187 -4.53 14.30 14.51
N SER A 188 -5.11 14.64 13.36
CA SER A 188 -4.51 14.30 12.06
C SER A 188 -3.16 14.98 11.84
N GLU A 189 -3.03 16.25 12.23
CA GLU A 189 -1.76 16.99 12.14
C GLU A 189 -0.71 16.41 13.08
N GLN A 190 -1.08 16.04 14.31
CA GLN A 190 -0.19 15.37 15.26
C GLN A 190 0.30 14.03 14.71
N LEU A 191 -0.59 13.20 14.14
CA LEU A 191 -0.21 11.93 13.51
C LEU A 191 0.79 12.13 12.36
N LEU A 192 0.58 13.14 11.52
CA LEU A 192 1.50 13.45 10.43
C LEU A 192 2.86 13.95 10.94
N THR A 193 2.87 14.78 11.98
CA THR A 193 4.09 15.29 12.62
C THR A 193 4.94 14.14 13.17
N ILE A 194 4.31 13.19 13.85
CA ILE A 194 4.96 11.96 14.33
C ILE A 194 5.46 11.12 13.15
N GLY A 195 4.61 10.84 12.16
CA GLY A 195 4.95 10.02 11.01
C GLY A 195 6.08 10.60 10.14
N ASN A 196 6.21 11.93 10.09
CA ASN A 196 7.28 12.63 9.39
C ASN A 196 8.59 12.69 10.19
N GLY A 197 8.62 12.21 11.43
CA GLY A 197 9.78 12.31 12.31
C GLY A 197 10.10 13.75 12.74
N GLN A 198 9.08 14.60 12.84
CA GLN A 198 9.22 16.01 13.21
C GLN A 198 9.09 16.25 14.73
N VAL A 199 8.90 15.17 15.50
CA VAL A 199 8.85 15.21 16.97
C VAL A 199 10.26 15.05 17.54
N PRO A 200 10.63 15.82 18.57
CA PRO A 200 11.92 15.65 19.26
C PRO A 200 12.10 14.22 19.76
N VAL A 201 13.28 13.66 19.49
CA VAL A 201 13.71 12.36 20.00
C VAL A 201 14.66 12.61 21.17
N ASP A 202 14.41 11.99 22.29
CA ASP A 202 15.32 12.02 23.43
C ASP A 202 16.59 11.24 23.08
N GLU A 203 17.75 11.91 23.08
CA GLU A 203 19.02 11.31 22.64
C GLU A 203 19.49 10.16 23.55
N SER A 204 19.07 10.15 24.81
CA SER A 204 19.52 9.15 25.79
C SER A 204 18.76 7.83 25.67
N SER A 205 17.47 7.90 25.37
CA SER A 205 16.56 6.74 25.29
C SER A 205 16.17 6.37 23.87
N GLY A 206 16.33 7.28 22.90
CA GLY A 206 15.86 7.12 21.52
C GLY A 206 14.34 7.18 21.38
N LEU A 207 13.61 7.63 22.41
CA LEU A 207 12.15 7.65 22.45
C LEU A 207 11.60 9.05 22.12
N ILE A 208 10.35 9.08 21.65
CA ILE A 208 9.57 10.30 21.49
C ILE A 208 8.58 10.45 22.64
N SER A 209 8.21 11.70 22.96
CA SER A 209 7.10 12.00 23.87
C SER A 209 5.87 12.40 23.07
N PHE A 210 4.72 11.78 23.35
CA PHE A 210 3.46 12.18 22.75
C PHE A 210 2.92 13.48 23.39
N PRO A 211 2.21 14.33 22.64
CA PRO A 211 1.42 15.42 23.21
C PRO A 211 0.43 14.90 24.26
N ASN A 212 0.16 15.71 25.30
CA ASN A 212 -0.77 15.31 26.38
C ASN A 212 -2.19 15.03 25.88
N ASN A 213 -2.59 15.60 24.74
CA ASN A 213 -3.90 15.40 24.11
C ASN A 213 -3.89 14.35 22.99
N PHE A 214 -2.78 13.61 22.81
CA PHE A 214 -2.65 12.65 21.70
C PHE A 214 -3.48 11.38 21.90
N CYS A 215 -3.58 10.90 23.15
CA CYS A 215 -4.36 9.71 23.47
C CYS A 215 -4.94 9.80 24.89
N ASN A 216 -6.00 9.03 25.12
CA ASN A 216 -6.58 8.85 26.45
C ASN A 216 -5.90 7.67 27.14
N PHE A 217 -5.17 7.94 28.22
CA PHE A 217 -4.62 6.89 29.06
C PHE A 217 -5.73 6.21 29.85
N VAL A 218 -5.74 4.88 29.83
CA VAL A 218 -6.62 4.03 30.61
C VAL A 218 -5.82 3.32 31.69
N SER A 219 -6.46 3.06 32.81
CA SER A 219 -5.84 2.48 34.00
C SER A 219 -5.75 0.95 33.95
N SER A 220 -6.52 0.30 33.07
CA SER A 220 -6.54 -1.15 32.94
C SER A 220 -6.87 -1.62 31.53
N LYS A 221 -6.52 -2.88 31.24
CA LYS A 221 -6.91 -3.56 30.00
C LYS A 221 -8.44 -3.67 29.87
N ASP A 222 -9.14 -3.92 30.97
CA ASP A 222 -10.61 -4.06 30.94
C ASP A 222 -11.28 -2.73 30.60
N GLU A 223 -10.77 -1.61 31.13
CA GLU A 223 -11.21 -0.27 30.75
C GLU A 223 -10.97 0.00 29.25
N LEU A 224 -9.79 -0.36 28.73
CA LEU A 224 -9.51 -0.26 27.29
C LEU A 224 -10.51 -1.06 26.46
N ILE A 225 -10.78 -2.32 26.84
CA ILE A 225 -11.72 -3.19 26.15
C ILE A 225 -13.11 -2.57 26.15
N ASN A 226 -13.59 -2.09 27.30
CA ASN A 226 -14.92 -1.50 27.41
C ASN A 226 -15.03 -0.17 26.63
N ASN A 227 -13.96 0.62 26.54
CA ASN A 227 -13.94 1.86 25.76
C ASN A 227 -13.94 1.62 24.24
N VAL A 228 -13.21 0.61 23.76
CA VAL A 228 -13.12 0.31 22.31
C VAL A 228 -14.27 -0.58 21.84
N PHE A 229 -14.71 -1.52 22.68
CA PHE A 229 -15.73 -2.51 22.37
C PHE A 229 -16.76 -2.61 23.52
N PRO A 230 -17.65 -1.62 23.64
CA PRO A 230 -18.66 -1.61 24.70
C PRO A 230 -19.50 -2.89 24.68
N ASP A 231 -19.65 -3.52 25.85
CA ASP A 231 -20.47 -4.73 26.02
C ASP A 231 -20.08 -5.92 25.13
N ILE A 232 -18.80 -6.06 24.76
CA ILE A 232 -18.33 -7.15 23.89
C ILE A 232 -18.76 -8.55 24.37
N ILE A 233 -18.82 -8.80 25.67
CA ILE A 233 -19.24 -10.09 26.23
C ILE A 233 -20.70 -10.39 25.84
N SER A 234 -21.56 -9.39 25.81
CA SER A 234 -22.96 -9.52 25.40
C SER A 234 -23.10 -9.57 23.87
N ASN A 235 -22.26 -8.83 23.15
CA ASN A 235 -22.44 -8.56 21.72
C ASN A 235 -21.53 -9.38 20.79
N HIS A 236 -20.59 -10.20 21.30
CA HIS A 236 -19.65 -10.97 20.46
C HIS A 236 -20.30 -11.97 19.48
N LYS A 237 -21.60 -12.26 19.63
CA LYS A 237 -22.38 -13.08 18.69
C LYS A 237 -23.32 -12.27 17.80
N ASN A 238 -23.46 -10.97 18.04
CA ASN A 238 -24.32 -10.11 17.26
C ASN A 238 -23.58 -9.64 16.01
N ASN A 239 -23.95 -10.20 14.87
CA ASN A 239 -23.34 -9.86 13.58
C ASN A 239 -23.56 -8.40 13.18
N GLU A 240 -24.69 -7.77 13.55
CA GLU A 240 -24.93 -6.35 13.26
C GLU A 240 -23.97 -5.48 14.07
N TRP A 241 -23.80 -5.77 15.36
CA TRP A 241 -22.85 -5.06 16.22
C TRP A 241 -21.40 -5.21 15.75
N LEU A 242 -21.03 -6.39 15.23
CA LEU A 242 -19.70 -6.64 14.67
C LEU A 242 -19.46 -6.02 13.29
N SER A 243 -20.51 -5.47 12.66
CA SER A 243 -20.46 -5.00 11.26
C SER A 243 -20.26 -3.49 11.08
N GLU A 244 -20.09 -2.74 12.17
CA GLU A 244 -19.65 -1.32 12.11
C GLU A 244 -18.22 -1.15 11.56
#